data_AF-Q4S7S7-F1
#
_entry.id   AF-Q4S7S7-F1
#
_cell.length_a   1.000
_cell.length_b   1.000
_cell.length_c   1.000
_cell.angle_alpha   90.00
_cell.angle_beta   90.00
_cell.angle_gamma   90.00
#
_symmetry.space_group_name_H-M   'P 1'
#
loop_
_entity.id
_entity.type
_entity.pdbx_description
1 polymer ?
#
loop_
_entity_poly.entity_id
_entity_poly.type
_entity_poly.pdbx_seq_one_letter_code
_entity_poly.pdbx_strand_id
1 'polypeptide(L)'
;DRHVMATHSEVYPTAEALEAVQTIISDVERALKNVSEQMDTPEDTEKTQMGGGKPGDHVLHGVMRVGLVAKGLLLKGDSSLELVLLCSAKPTVSLLKDVAEKLTAQLEEKSAGIYTVSQCPGDAAIAVTSTQSVLTLTIHVTSPVVRTESESTSAETAEGNGETQTVNDRPDVLDRQKCLSALASLRHAKWFQAKVSHLNSAVVVIRVMRDLCNRVPTWLPLSGWPLELLVEKTVSTSERQMGVGESLRRVLECIASGTLLEDGPGIKDPCERDVVDGLSVLTPQQREEITESAQCALRLCAFGQMHKVLGLNLKPIKARKPAAARSRDEPAQPAPAGQPSSAGKRTFTEVEKEETELSLNSKQRKYLKFQKRFQRKSFTEDFSMNAVMRLNQYKRGLEYRLTSQTGPVHEPVFTMVVDVNGKTYEATGPSKKAAKLNVATKARLVLLDLGLPTGSETKSESVAEAESQSDDSTIPASTTSENVRSLAFQAITSSQGPILTKNGKNPVMELNEKRRSLKYELSEETGGSHEKCFIMEVEVDGQKFKGRGSTKKEAKAYAALAALEKLFPS
;
A
#
# COMPACT_ATOMS: atom_id res chain seq x y z
N ASP A 1 -4.42 -8.31 -14.72
CA ASP A 1 -3.39 -7.97 -13.71
C ASP A 1 -2.05 -7.64 -14.31
N ARG A 2 -1.30 -8.59 -14.87
CA ARG A 2 0.06 -8.33 -15.38
C ARG A 2 0.17 -7.16 -16.35
N HIS A 3 -0.69 -7.09 -17.38
CA HIS A 3 -0.68 -5.98 -18.32
C HIS A 3 -0.99 -4.64 -17.64
N VAL A 4 -1.96 -4.60 -16.74
CA VAL A 4 -2.34 -3.38 -16.00
C VAL A 4 -1.20 -2.90 -15.10
N MET A 5 -0.54 -3.80 -14.37
CA MET A 5 0.62 -3.44 -13.53
C MET A 5 1.83 -3.02 -14.35
N ALA A 6 2.04 -3.62 -15.53
CA ALA A 6 3.10 -3.21 -16.45
C ALA A 6 2.86 -1.79 -16.97
N THR A 7 1.65 -1.49 -17.47
CA THR A 7 1.26 -0.13 -17.87
C THR A 7 1.39 0.83 -16.70
N HIS A 8 0.86 0.47 -15.51
CA HIS A 8 0.98 1.30 -14.31
C HIS A 8 2.44 1.64 -13.99
N SER A 9 3.35 0.66 -14.05
CA SER A 9 4.78 0.88 -13.81
C SER A 9 5.45 1.74 -14.88
N GLU A 10 4.99 1.63 -16.13
CA GLU A 10 5.47 2.44 -17.26
C GLU A 10 5.05 3.90 -17.14
N VAL A 11 3.84 4.18 -16.66
CA VAL A 11 3.29 5.55 -16.53
C VAL A 11 3.55 6.18 -15.16
N TYR A 12 4.00 5.40 -14.16
CA TYR A 12 4.26 5.90 -12.82
C TYR A 12 5.50 6.81 -12.79
N PRO A 13 5.45 7.99 -12.14
CA PRO A 13 6.60 8.91 -12.08
C PRO A 13 7.87 8.24 -11.57
N THR A 14 9.03 8.70 -12.06
CA THR A 14 10.34 8.26 -11.55
C THR A 14 10.56 8.76 -10.12
N ALA A 15 11.45 8.10 -9.36
CA ALA A 15 11.76 8.53 -8.00
C ALA A 15 12.26 9.99 -7.95
N GLU A 16 13.15 10.37 -8.88
CA GLU A 16 13.65 11.74 -9.02
C GLU A 16 12.53 12.76 -9.27
N ALA A 17 11.54 12.43 -10.12
CA ALA A 17 10.42 13.31 -10.38
C ALA A 17 9.53 13.48 -9.13
N LEU A 18 9.33 12.42 -8.35
CA LEU A 18 8.56 12.49 -7.10
C LEU A 18 9.31 13.29 -6.03
N GLU A 19 10.63 13.15 -5.95
CA GLU A 19 11.46 13.96 -5.04
C GLU A 19 11.42 15.44 -5.42
N ALA A 20 11.50 15.77 -6.71
CA ALA A 20 11.34 17.15 -7.19
C ALA A 20 9.97 17.73 -6.83
N VAL A 21 8.88 16.97 -7.04
CA VAL A 21 7.52 17.36 -6.64
C VAL A 21 7.43 17.57 -5.12
N GLN A 22 7.99 16.67 -4.33
CA GLN A 22 7.99 16.81 -2.87
C GLN A 22 8.79 18.04 -2.41
N THR A 23 9.88 18.36 -3.10
CA THR A 23 10.77 19.48 -2.77
C THR A 23 10.06 20.81 -2.99
N ILE A 24 9.52 21.06 -4.19
CA ILE A 24 8.78 22.30 -4.49
C ILE A 24 7.59 22.50 -3.56
N ILE A 25 6.82 21.44 -3.27
CA ILE A 25 5.69 21.53 -2.34
C ILE A 25 6.17 21.86 -0.93
N SER A 26 7.21 21.18 -0.43
CA SER A 26 7.70 21.40 0.94
C SER A 26 8.32 22.78 1.14
N ASP A 27 8.98 23.31 0.12
CA ASP A 27 9.55 24.65 0.14
C ASP A 27 8.46 25.72 0.12
N VAL A 28 7.46 25.57 -0.76
CA VAL A 28 6.34 26.52 -0.85
C VAL A 28 5.44 26.44 0.37
N GLU A 29 5.14 25.26 0.93
CA GLU A 29 4.38 25.13 2.18
C GLU A 29 5.10 25.81 3.35
N ARG A 30 6.42 25.62 3.45
CA ARG A 30 7.25 26.25 4.49
C ARG A 30 7.35 27.77 4.30
N ALA A 31 7.40 28.24 3.05
CA ALA A 31 7.40 29.66 2.75
C ALA A 31 6.04 30.30 3.07
N LEU A 32 4.93 29.69 2.64
CA LEU A 32 3.57 30.16 2.95
C LEU A 32 3.26 30.17 4.45
N LYS A 33 3.79 29.20 5.21
CA LYS A 33 3.70 29.23 6.68
C LYS A 33 4.38 30.47 7.26
N ASN A 34 5.58 30.80 6.81
CA ASN A 34 6.27 32.01 7.24
C ASN A 34 5.53 33.28 6.81
N VAL A 35 4.95 33.30 5.60
CA VAL A 35 4.12 34.42 5.12
C VAL A 35 2.91 34.63 6.02
N SER A 36 2.23 33.54 6.42
CA SER A 36 1.13 33.60 7.40
C SER A 36 1.60 34.24 8.72
N GLU A 37 2.71 33.78 9.28
CA GLU A 37 3.26 34.30 10.54
C GLU A 37 3.60 35.80 10.45
N GLN A 38 4.14 36.27 9.31
CA GLN A 38 4.43 37.69 9.07
C GLN A 38 3.19 38.56 8.86
N MET A 39 2.11 38.00 8.32
CA MET A 39 0.85 38.72 8.13
C MET A 39 0.03 38.81 9.40
N ASP A 40 0.25 37.88 10.34
CA ASP A 40 -0.43 37.86 11.64
C ASP A 40 0.29 38.71 12.70
N THR A 41 1.54 39.12 12.47
CA THR A 41 2.23 40.11 13.31
C THR A 41 1.81 41.53 12.90
N PRO A 42 1.07 42.28 13.73
CA PRO A 42 0.72 43.65 13.41
C PRO A 42 1.98 44.51 13.36
N GLU A 43 2.23 45.19 12.24
CA GLU A 43 3.21 46.27 12.21
C GLU A 43 2.76 47.38 13.18
N ASP A 44 3.64 47.77 14.10
CA ASP A 44 3.38 48.61 15.27
C ASP A 44 2.50 49.84 15.02
N THR A 45 1.44 50.02 15.83
CA THR A 45 0.92 51.36 16.14
C THR A 45 0.53 51.48 17.61
N GLU A 46 0.79 52.67 18.12
CA GLU A 46 0.92 53.03 19.53
C GLU A 46 -0.33 52.78 20.40
N LYS A 47 -0.06 52.41 21.66
CA LYS A 47 -0.89 52.64 22.86
C LYS A 47 -2.41 52.81 22.63
N THR A 48 -3.17 51.74 22.84
CA THR A 48 -4.36 51.82 23.69
C THR A 48 -4.56 50.47 24.37
N GLN A 49 -4.36 50.44 25.70
CA GLN A 49 -4.88 49.38 26.54
C GLN A 49 -6.40 49.35 26.38
N MET A 50 -6.96 48.22 25.97
CA MET A 50 -8.21 47.62 26.46
C MET A 50 -8.65 46.45 25.56
N GLY A 51 -8.81 45.28 26.16
CA GLY A 51 -9.62 44.18 25.60
C GLY A 51 -8.83 43.05 24.96
N GLY A 52 -8.74 41.91 25.65
CA GLY A 52 -8.10 40.70 25.15
C GLY A 52 -8.74 40.18 23.86
N GLY A 53 -7.95 40.17 22.77
CA GLY A 53 -8.28 39.47 21.54
C GLY A 53 -8.25 37.96 21.75
N LYS A 54 -9.28 37.27 21.28
CA LYS A 54 -9.32 35.80 21.25
C LYS A 54 -8.13 35.25 20.43
N PRO A 55 -7.56 34.10 20.81
CA PRO A 55 -6.58 33.42 19.97
C PRO A 55 -7.32 32.85 18.75
N GLY A 56 -7.14 33.43 17.56
CA GLY A 56 -7.62 32.77 16.33
C GLY A 56 -7.99 33.62 15.11
N ASP A 57 -7.73 34.92 15.05
CA ASP A 57 -8.07 35.71 13.84
C ASP A 57 -6.87 35.80 12.87
N HIS A 58 -6.37 34.64 12.43
CA HIS A 58 -5.30 34.55 11.44
C HIS A 58 -5.85 34.91 10.05
N VAL A 59 -5.17 35.78 9.31
CA VAL A 59 -5.60 36.19 7.95
C VAL A 59 -5.57 34.98 7.01
N LEU A 60 -4.54 34.14 7.14
CA LEU A 60 -4.39 32.88 6.42
C LEU A 60 -4.60 31.70 7.38
N HIS A 61 -5.56 30.85 7.08
CA HIS A 61 -5.93 29.70 7.90
C HIS A 61 -5.04 28.47 7.67
N GLY A 62 -4.49 28.33 6.46
CA GLY A 62 -3.58 27.24 6.12
C GLY A 62 -3.57 26.85 4.66
N VAL A 63 -2.61 25.98 4.33
CA VAL A 63 -2.37 25.44 3.00
C VAL A 63 -2.77 23.98 2.94
N MET A 64 -3.49 23.61 1.90
CA MET A 64 -3.97 22.24 1.69
C MET A 64 -3.50 21.75 0.32
N ARG A 65 -2.94 20.54 0.27
CA ARG A 65 -2.67 19.85 -0.99
C ARG A 65 -4.00 19.44 -1.62
N VAL A 66 -4.17 19.69 -2.92
CA VAL A 66 -5.34 19.24 -3.69
C VAL A 66 -4.90 18.55 -5.00
N GLY A 67 -5.86 18.26 -5.88
CA GLY A 67 -5.58 17.72 -7.21
C GLY A 67 -4.82 16.39 -7.18
N LEU A 68 -3.94 16.21 -8.15
CA LEU A 68 -3.20 14.95 -8.37
C LEU A 68 -2.23 14.63 -7.23
N VAL A 69 -1.65 15.65 -6.60
CA VAL A 69 -0.70 15.50 -5.50
C VAL A 69 -1.39 14.88 -4.30
N ALA A 70 -2.50 15.48 -3.86
CA ALA A 70 -3.22 15.02 -2.68
C ALA A 70 -3.81 13.62 -2.85
N LYS A 71 -4.20 13.28 -4.08
CA LYS A 71 -4.82 11.98 -4.43
C LYS A 71 -3.78 10.91 -4.77
N GLY A 72 -2.50 11.27 -4.89
CA GLY A 72 -1.45 10.37 -5.33
C GLY A 72 -1.65 9.88 -6.78
N LEU A 73 -2.18 10.72 -7.67
CA LEU A 73 -2.54 10.35 -9.04
C LEU A 73 -1.56 10.85 -10.11
N LEU A 74 -0.37 11.33 -9.70
CA LEU A 74 0.67 11.79 -10.60
C LEU A 74 1.12 10.68 -11.59
N LEU A 75 1.34 11.07 -12.83
CA LEU A 75 1.85 10.28 -13.95
C LEU A 75 3.11 10.93 -14.51
N LYS A 76 3.91 10.16 -15.27
CA LYS A 76 5.06 10.71 -16.01
C LYS A 76 4.61 11.82 -16.95
N GLY A 77 5.32 12.95 -16.91
CA GLY A 77 5.02 14.12 -17.74
C GLY A 77 4.09 15.13 -17.09
N ASP A 78 3.51 14.83 -15.92
CA ASP A 78 2.74 15.83 -15.16
C ASP A 78 3.68 16.94 -14.66
N SER A 79 3.41 18.16 -15.10
CA SER A 79 4.11 19.38 -14.66
C SER A 79 3.28 20.27 -13.76
N SER A 80 1.95 20.13 -13.78
CA SER A 80 1.03 20.99 -13.04
C SER A 80 0.70 20.39 -11.67
N LEU A 81 1.00 21.15 -10.62
CA LEU A 81 0.73 20.82 -9.23
C LEU A 81 -0.23 21.84 -8.64
N GLU A 82 -1.04 21.47 -7.65
CA GLU A 82 -2.09 22.34 -7.09
C GLU A 82 -2.10 22.35 -5.57
N LEU A 83 -2.20 23.54 -4.99
CA LEU A 83 -2.47 23.80 -3.57
C LEU A 83 -3.67 24.73 -3.42
N VAL A 84 -4.33 24.67 -2.28
CA VAL A 84 -5.37 25.63 -1.87
C VAL A 84 -4.90 26.35 -0.62
N LEU A 85 -4.84 27.68 -0.70
CA LEU A 85 -4.60 28.57 0.44
C LEU A 85 -5.95 29.08 0.95
N LEU A 86 -6.25 28.80 2.22
CA LEU A 86 -7.49 29.23 2.87
C LEU A 86 -7.30 30.56 3.60
N CYS A 87 -8.19 31.52 3.34
CA CYS A 87 -8.23 32.84 3.98
C CYS A 87 -9.44 32.96 4.91
N SER A 88 -9.32 33.81 5.94
CA SER A 88 -10.41 34.12 6.88
C SER A 88 -11.58 34.81 6.19
N ALA A 89 -11.28 35.86 5.43
CA ALA A 89 -12.23 36.64 4.65
C ALA A 89 -12.17 36.31 3.15
N LYS A 90 -13.11 36.86 2.37
CA LYS A 90 -13.09 36.76 0.90
C LYS A 90 -11.75 37.25 0.36
N PRO A 91 -11.05 36.46 -0.47
CA PRO A 91 -9.75 36.86 -0.96
C PRO A 91 -9.88 38.02 -1.94
N THR A 92 -8.98 38.99 -1.83
CA THR A 92 -8.90 40.16 -2.70
C THR A 92 -7.66 40.13 -3.57
N VAL A 93 -7.62 40.91 -4.65
CA VAL A 93 -6.42 41.06 -5.48
C VAL A 93 -5.29 41.68 -4.66
N SER A 94 -5.58 42.61 -3.76
CA SER A 94 -4.58 43.16 -2.82
C SER A 94 -3.94 42.06 -1.97
N LEU A 95 -4.74 41.19 -1.35
CA LEU A 95 -4.24 40.08 -0.54
C LEU A 95 -3.39 39.11 -1.39
N LEU A 96 -3.82 38.84 -2.63
CA LEU A 96 -3.09 37.97 -3.55
C LEU A 96 -1.72 38.56 -3.93
N LYS A 97 -1.64 39.87 -4.15
CA LYS A 97 -0.38 40.60 -4.39
C LYS A 97 0.52 40.55 -3.16
N ASP A 98 -0.02 40.90 -1.99
CA ASP A 98 0.73 40.93 -0.73
C ASP A 98 1.33 39.54 -0.41
N VAL A 99 0.55 38.47 -0.59
CA VAL A 99 1.01 37.09 -0.42
C VAL A 99 2.06 36.74 -1.47
N ALA A 100 1.89 37.12 -2.74
CA ALA A 100 2.85 36.83 -3.79
C ALA A 100 4.21 37.52 -3.56
N GLU A 101 4.20 38.78 -3.13
CA GLU A 101 5.42 39.55 -2.82
C GLU A 101 6.17 38.95 -1.62
N LYS A 102 5.46 38.68 -0.52
CA LYS A 102 6.06 38.04 0.67
C LYS A 102 6.55 36.62 0.37
N LEU A 103 5.80 35.85 -0.42
CA LEU A 103 6.20 34.51 -0.87
C LEU A 103 7.47 34.56 -1.71
N THR A 104 7.57 35.53 -2.63
CA THR A 104 8.77 35.76 -3.45
C THR A 104 9.96 36.04 -2.55
N ALA A 105 9.84 36.97 -1.61
CA ALA A 105 10.92 37.29 -0.67
C ALA A 105 11.38 36.06 0.15
N GLN A 106 10.44 35.26 0.66
CA GLN A 106 10.74 34.04 1.43
C GLN A 106 11.39 32.92 0.61
N LEU A 107 11.00 32.79 -0.67
CA LEU A 107 11.61 31.81 -1.58
C LEU A 107 13.02 32.25 -1.99
N GLU A 108 13.26 33.54 -2.21
CA GLU A 108 14.62 34.01 -2.56
C GLU A 108 15.59 34.00 -1.38
N GLU A 109 15.10 34.17 -0.16
CA GLU A 109 15.91 34.00 1.05
C GLU A 109 16.41 32.55 1.22
N LYS A 110 15.55 31.57 0.94
CA LYS A 110 15.83 30.14 1.18
C LYS A 110 16.40 29.40 -0.03
N SER A 111 16.08 29.88 -1.23
CA SER A 111 16.21 29.12 -2.48
C SER A 111 16.44 30.06 -3.66
N ALA A 112 17.38 31.00 -3.49
CA ALA A 112 17.68 32.06 -4.45
C ALA A 112 17.78 31.58 -5.91
N GLY A 113 16.88 32.07 -6.76
CA GLY A 113 16.88 31.85 -8.21
C GLY A 113 16.36 30.48 -8.66
N ILE A 114 15.83 29.66 -7.75
CA ILE A 114 15.27 28.33 -8.05
C ILE A 114 13.80 28.43 -8.49
N TYR A 115 13.08 29.44 -8.00
CA TYR A 115 11.64 29.57 -8.20
C TYR A 115 11.28 30.94 -8.76
N THR A 116 10.32 30.97 -9.68
CA THR A 116 9.70 32.20 -10.17
C THR A 116 8.24 32.24 -9.73
N VAL A 117 7.83 33.36 -9.11
CA VAL A 117 6.46 33.55 -8.63
C VAL A 117 5.73 34.50 -9.58
N SER A 118 4.57 34.08 -10.05
CA SER A 118 3.69 34.86 -10.94
C SER A 118 2.29 34.92 -10.36
N GLN A 119 1.73 36.12 -10.27
CA GLN A 119 0.36 36.32 -9.80
C GLN A 119 -0.64 36.24 -10.95
N CYS A 120 -1.71 35.48 -10.77
CA CYS A 120 -2.79 35.31 -11.75
C CYS A 120 -4.14 35.70 -11.13
N PRO A 121 -4.46 37.01 -11.01
CA PRO A 121 -5.71 37.46 -10.40
C PRO A 121 -6.97 36.90 -11.09
N GLY A 122 -6.94 36.72 -12.41
CA GLY A 122 -8.06 36.16 -13.18
C GLY A 122 -8.37 34.70 -12.87
N ASP A 123 -7.41 33.94 -12.33
CA ASP A 123 -7.60 32.55 -11.90
C ASP A 123 -7.69 32.41 -10.38
N ALA A 124 -7.74 33.53 -9.64
CA ALA A 124 -7.65 33.57 -8.19
C ALA A 124 -6.46 32.75 -7.65
N ALA A 125 -5.30 32.83 -8.32
CA ALA A 125 -4.17 31.95 -8.08
C ALA A 125 -2.79 32.62 -8.14
N ILE A 126 -1.82 31.98 -7.50
CA ILE A 126 -0.40 32.31 -7.56
C ILE A 126 0.32 31.11 -8.15
N ALA A 127 1.04 31.29 -9.26
CA ALA A 127 1.84 30.24 -9.91
C ALA A 127 3.30 30.34 -9.46
N VAL A 128 3.86 29.24 -8.97
CA VAL A 128 5.27 29.09 -8.62
C VAL A 128 5.90 28.10 -9.58
N THR A 129 6.79 28.57 -10.46
CA THR A 129 7.46 27.74 -11.46
C THR A 129 8.90 27.50 -11.04
N SER A 130 9.35 26.24 -11.08
CA SER A 130 10.76 25.93 -10.84
C SER A 130 11.60 26.23 -12.08
N THR A 131 12.80 26.77 -11.90
CA THR A 131 13.78 26.95 -12.99
C THR A 131 14.60 25.68 -13.24
N GLN A 132 14.70 24.82 -12.22
CA GLN A 132 15.45 23.55 -12.27
C GLN A 132 14.60 22.38 -12.78
N SER A 133 13.28 22.48 -12.67
CA SER A 133 12.33 21.47 -13.13
C SER A 133 11.20 22.13 -13.90
N VAL A 134 10.62 21.45 -14.88
CA VAL A 134 9.45 21.96 -15.64
C VAL A 134 8.15 22.00 -14.81
N LEU A 135 8.24 21.93 -13.48
CA LEU A 135 7.12 21.88 -12.56
C LEU A 135 6.57 23.29 -12.31
N THR A 136 5.24 23.41 -12.37
CA THR A 136 4.48 24.61 -12.04
C THR A 136 3.49 24.28 -10.94
N LEU A 137 3.64 24.92 -9.78
CA LEU A 137 2.76 24.77 -8.63
C LEU A 137 1.78 25.96 -8.59
N THR A 138 0.49 25.67 -8.75
CA THR A 138 -0.59 26.67 -8.70
C THR A 138 -1.22 26.68 -7.33
N ILE A 139 -1.18 27.82 -6.64
CA ILE A 139 -1.78 28.04 -5.33
C ILE A 139 -3.09 28.79 -5.54
N HIS A 140 -4.22 28.12 -5.40
CA HIS A 140 -5.54 28.74 -5.47
C HIS A 140 -5.89 29.37 -4.13
N VAL A 141 -6.23 30.66 -4.14
CA VAL A 141 -6.60 31.40 -2.94
C VAL A 141 -8.12 31.39 -2.82
N THR A 142 -8.66 30.94 -1.69
CA THR A 142 -10.11 30.86 -1.47
C THR A 142 -10.46 31.03 0.01
N SER A 143 -11.74 31.21 0.31
CA SER A 143 -12.25 31.29 1.68
C SER A 143 -13.55 30.50 1.82
N PRO A 144 -13.75 29.77 2.94
CA PRO A 144 -15.02 29.09 3.22
C PRO A 144 -16.24 30.02 3.14
N VAL A 145 -16.06 31.31 3.40
CA VAL A 145 -17.12 32.34 3.38
C VAL A 145 -17.75 32.50 1.99
N VAL A 146 -16.99 32.23 0.92
CA VAL A 146 -17.48 32.33 -0.47
C VAL A 146 -18.64 31.36 -0.74
N ARG A 147 -18.66 30.20 -0.06
CA ARG A 147 -19.73 29.20 -0.20
C ARG A 147 -20.93 29.50 0.69
N THR A 148 -20.73 30.04 1.90
CA THR A 148 -21.85 30.30 2.82
C THR A 148 -22.82 31.35 2.29
N GLU A 149 -22.35 32.30 1.47
CA GLU A 149 -23.26 33.29 0.86
C GLU A 149 -24.09 32.75 -0.29
N SER A 150 -23.62 31.76 -1.06
CA SER A 150 -24.52 31.10 -2.04
C SER A 150 -25.73 30.49 -1.34
N GLU A 151 -25.57 30.05 -0.09
CA GLU A 151 -26.65 29.43 0.68
C GLU A 151 -27.62 30.47 1.25
N SER A 152 -27.17 31.70 1.56
CA SER A 152 -28.07 32.79 1.96
C SER A 152 -28.80 33.41 0.77
N THR A 153 -28.13 33.58 -0.37
CA THR A 153 -28.74 34.21 -1.55
C THR A 153 -29.65 33.26 -2.33
N SER A 154 -29.39 31.94 -2.32
CA SER A 154 -30.28 30.95 -2.95
C SER A 154 -31.61 30.74 -2.18
N ALA A 155 -31.67 31.14 -0.91
CA ALA A 155 -32.90 31.13 -0.12
C ALA A 155 -33.82 32.34 -0.39
N GLU A 156 -33.28 33.46 -0.92
CA GLU A 156 -34.04 34.70 -1.11
C GLU A 156 -34.40 35.05 -2.56
N THR A 157 -33.80 34.41 -3.57
CA THR A 157 -34.13 34.69 -4.99
C THR A 157 -34.24 33.43 -5.82
N ALA A 158 -35.45 32.86 -5.86
CA ALA A 158 -35.87 31.89 -6.86
C ALA A 158 -36.53 32.61 -8.04
N GLU A 159 -35.81 33.52 -8.72
CA GLU A 159 -36.23 34.08 -10.02
C GLU A 159 -35.03 34.78 -10.68
N GLY A 160 -34.68 34.36 -11.91
CA GLY A 160 -33.90 35.19 -12.83
C GLY A 160 -32.43 34.81 -13.05
N ASN A 161 -32.15 34.44 -14.29
CA ASN A 161 -30.85 34.30 -14.93
C ASN A 161 -30.04 35.62 -14.84
N GLY A 162 -28.74 35.56 -14.49
CA GLY A 162 -27.80 36.67 -14.65
C GLY A 162 -26.87 36.90 -13.46
N GLU A 163 -25.60 37.20 -13.75
CA GLU A 163 -24.55 37.59 -12.81
C GLU A 163 -24.99 38.74 -11.90
N THR A 164 -25.59 38.46 -10.75
CA THR A 164 -25.83 39.47 -9.73
C THR A 164 -24.63 39.50 -8.78
N GLN A 165 -23.69 40.41 -9.07
CA GLN A 165 -22.78 40.94 -8.05
C GLN A 165 -23.61 41.32 -6.82
N THR A 166 -23.29 40.75 -5.67
CA THR A 166 -23.89 41.20 -4.41
C THR A 166 -23.41 42.63 -4.15
N VAL A 167 -24.33 43.55 -3.91
CA VAL A 167 -24.13 45.02 -3.91
C VAL A 167 -23.18 45.51 -2.79
N ASN A 168 -22.65 44.62 -1.94
CA ASN A 168 -21.79 44.97 -0.79
C ASN A 168 -20.34 44.45 -0.87
N ASP A 169 -19.94 43.80 -1.96
CA ASP A 169 -18.56 43.31 -2.09
C ASP A 169 -17.60 44.40 -2.53
N ARG A 170 -16.41 44.43 -1.90
CA ARG A 170 -15.32 45.32 -2.34
C ARG A 170 -15.04 45.04 -3.82
N PRO A 171 -14.75 46.07 -4.63
CA PRO A 171 -14.50 45.90 -6.08
C PRO A 171 -13.25 45.06 -6.38
N ASP A 172 -12.45 44.76 -5.35
CA ASP A 172 -11.18 44.02 -5.44
C ASP A 172 -11.30 42.53 -5.06
N VAL A 173 -12.51 41.99 -4.88
CA VAL A 173 -12.71 40.56 -4.56
C VAL A 173 -12.39 39.70 -5.79
N LEU A 174 -11.69 38.58 -5.57
CA LEU A 174 -11.33 37.63 -6.62
C LEU A 174 -12.57 36.94 -7.23
N ASP A 175 -12.41 36.37 -8.43
CA ASP A 175 -13.49 35.65 -9.11
C ASP A 175 -14.08 34.56 -8.21
N ARG A 176 -15.37 34.73 -7.93
CA ARG A 176 -16.17 33.84 -7.10
C ARG A 176 -16.17 32.41 -7.63
N GLN A 177 -16.27 32.21 -8.94
CA GLN A 177 -16.36 30.88 -9.53
C GLN A 177 -15.03 30.11 -9.39
N LYS A 178 -13.90 30.81 -9.53
CA LYS A 178 -12.57 30.23 -9.31
C LYS A 178 -12.37 29.85 -7.84
N CYS A 179 -12.79 30.71 -6.91
CA CYS A 179 -12.75 30.43 -5.48
C CYS A 179 -13.61 29.21 -5.10
N LEU A 180 -14.81 29.07 -5.69
CA LEU A 180 -15.69 27.92 -5.48
C LEU A 180 -15.11 26.64 -6.07
N SER A 181 -14.48 26.71 -7.25
CA SER A 181 -13.77 25.59 -7.86
C SER A 181 -12.62 25.09 -6.96
N ALA A 182 -11.85 25.99 -6.37
CA ALA A 182 -10.81 25.64 -5.41
C ALA A 182 -11.36 24.94 -4.16
N LEU A 183 -12.50 25.41 -3.63
CA LEU A 183 -13.19 24.74 -2.52
C LEU A 183 -13.76 23.36 -2.92
N ALA A 184 -14.23 23.20 -4.16
CA ALA A 184 -14.66 21.91 -4.69
C ALA A 184 -13.48 20.94 -4.77
N SER A 185 -12.34 21.36 -5.33
CA SER A 185 -11.10 20.58 -5.35
C SER A 185 -10.63 20.16 -3.95
N LEU A 186 -10.79 21.02 -2.94
CA LEU A 186 -10.51 20.68 -1.55
C LEU A 186 -11.47 19.60 -1.02
N ARG A 187 -12.77 19.68 -1.32
CA ARG A 187 -13.74 18.62 -0.96
C ARG A 187 -13.43 17.31 -1.68
N HIS A 188 -13.11 17.37 -2.98
CA HIS A 188 -12.73 16.21 -3.78
C HIS A 188 -11.50 15.50 -3.19
N ALA A 189 -10.47 16.25 -2.79
CA ALA A 189 -9.28 15.68 -2.15
C ALA A 189 -9.60 14.97 -0.82
N LYS A 190 -10.42 15.59 0.04
CA LYS A 190 -10.85 14.99 1.31
C LYS A 190 -11.69 13.74 1.09
N TRP A 191 -12.64 13.79 0.16
CA TRP A 191 -13.47 12.65 -0.20
C TRP A 191 -12.62 11.50 -0.77
N PHE A 192 -11.68 11.82 -1.67
CA PHE A 192 -10.80 10.83 -2.29
C PHE A 192 -9.97 10.10 -1.23
N GLN A 193 -9.41 10.84 -0.27
CA GLN A 193 -8.65 10.23 0.82
C GLN A 193 -9.53 9.34 1.71
N ALA A 194 -10.76 9.76 2.00
CA ALA A 194 -11.66 8.99 2.85
C ALA A 194 -12.26 7.76 2.15
N LYS A 195 -12.50 7.82 0.84
CA LYS A 195 -13.27 6.81 0.10
C LYS A 195 -12.44 5.98 -0.87
N VAL A 196 -11.46 6.56 -1.55
CA VAL A 196 -10.72 5.90 -2.64
C VAL A 196 -9.38 5.34 -2.20
N SER A 197 -8.65 6.04 -1.33
CA SER A 197 -7.28 5.64 -0.93
C SER A 197 -7.19 4.26 -0.27
N HIS A 198 -8.27 3.81 0.37
CA HIS A 198 -8.33 2.50 1.03
C HIS A 198 -8.99 1.41 0.18
N LEU A 199 -9.52 1.75 -1.00
CA LEU A 199 -10.10 0.77 -1.92
C LEU A 199 -8.99 0.05 -2.68
N ASN A 200 -8.96 -1.28 -2.54
CA ASN A 200 -8.03 -2.12 -3.27
C ASN A 200 -8.15 -1.87 -4.78
N SER A 201 -7.01 -1.76 -5.44
CA SER A 201 -6.89 -1.57 -6.90
C SER A 201 -7.36 -0.20 -7.44
N ALA A 202 -8.19 0.57 -6.73
CA ALA A 202 -8.82 1.78 -7.25
C ALA A 202 -7.79 2.83 -7.73
N VAL A 203 -6.82 3.20 -6.89
CA VAL A 203 -5.78 4.19 -7.24
C VAL A 203 -4.97 3.76 -8.48
N VAL A 204 -4.64 2.47 -8.59
CA VAL A 204 -3.91 1.94 -9.75
C VAL A 204 -4.77 2.01 -11.01
N VAL A 205 -6.05 1.66 -10.91
CA VAL A 205 -7.00 1.73 -12.03
C VAL A 205 -7.21 3.17 -12.48
N ILE A 206 -7.35 4.13 -11.55
CA ILE A 206 -7.49 5.56 -11.90
C ILE A 206 -6.27 6.05 -12.66
N ARG A 207 -5.04 5.71 -12.22
CA ARG A 207 -3.81 6.07 -12.95
C ARG A 207 -3.77 5.50 -14.37
N VAL A 208 -4.14 4.23 -14.53
CA VAL A 208 -4.15 3.58 -15.85
C VAL A 208 -5.26 4.13 -16.75
N MET A 209 -6.44 4.42 -16.20
CA MET A 209 -7.52 5.06 -16.95
C MET A 209 -7.19 6.49 -17.32
N ARG A 210 -6.48 7.24 -16.47
CA ARG A 210 -6.01 8.59 -16.76
C ARG A 210 -4.97 8.59 -17.89
N ASP A 211 -4.04 7.64 -17.89
CA ASP A 211 -3.15 7.41 -19.04
C ASP A 211 -3.95 7.11 -20.33
N LEU A 212 -5.00 6.28 -20.24
CA LEU A 212 -5.87 6.01 -21.37
C LEU A 212 -6.59 7.28 -21.87
N CYS A 213 -7.03 8.17 -20.98
CA CYS A 213 -7.60 9.47 -21.33
C CYS A 213 -6.59 10.38 -22.04
N ASN A 214 -5.32 10.33 -21.63
CA ASN A 214 -4.25 11.10 -22.27
C ASN A 214 -3.89 10.56 -23.66
N ARG A 215 -3.97 9.24 -23.87
CA ARG A 215 -3.63 8.60 -25.15
C ARG A 215 -4.78 8.60 -26.16
N VAL A 216 -6.02 8.50 -25.68
CA VAL A 216 -7.21 8.37 -26.53
C VAL A 216 -8.10 9.59 -26.32
N PRO A 217 -8.12 10.57 -27.25
CA PRO A 217 -8.84 11.83 -27.09
C PRO A 217 -10.33 11.68 -26.78
N THR A 218 -10.98 10.61 -27.27
CA THR A 218 -12.38 10.28 -26.95
C THR A 218 -12.64 10.19 -25.45
N TRP A 219 -11.66 9.76 -24.67
CA TRP A 219 -11.77 9.57 -23.22
C TRP A 219 -11.35 10.80 -22.41
N LEU A 220 -10.73 11.80 -23.04
CA LEU A 220 -10.23 13.00 -22.38
C LEU A 220 -11.29 13.73 -21.54
N PRO A 221 -12.57 13.85 -21.97
CA PRO A 221 -13.62 14.51 -21.18
C PRO A 221 -13.92 13.84 -19.82
N LEU A 222 -13.57 12.56 -19.64
CA LEU A 222 -13.71 11.89 -18.35
C LEU A 222 -12.56 12.21 -17.37
N SER A 223 -11.45 12.76 -17.86
CA SER A 223 -10.26 12.99 -17.05
C SER A 223 -10.55 13.91 -15.86
N GLY A 224 -10.02 13.56 -14.68
CA GLY A 224 -10.25 14.28 -13.44
C GLY A 224 -11.40 13.69 -12.61
N TRP A 225 -12.26 14.57 -12.09
CA TRP A 225 -13.31 14.20 -11.13
C TRP A 225 -14.32 13.15 -11.62
N PRO A 226 -14.84 13.20 -12.87
CA PRO A 226 -15.76 12.19 -13.38
C PRO A 226 -15.17 10.77 -13.34
N LEU A 227 -13.91 10.62 -13.76
CA LEU A 227 -13.21 9.33 -13.73
C LEU A 227 -13.00 8.82 -12.31
N GLU A 228 -12.62 9.69 -11.38
CA GLU A 228 -12.41 9.31 -9.98
C GLU A 228 -13.70 8.77 -9.32
N LEU A 229 -14.83 9.47 -9.53
CA LEU A 229 -16.14 9.04 -9.05
C LEU A 229 -16.58 7.71 -9.66
N LEU A 230 -16.42 7.57 -10.97
CA LEU A 230 -16.79 6.37 -11.69
C LEU A 230 -16.00 5.14 -11.20
N VAL A 231 -14.68 5.28 -11.04
CA VAL A 231 -13.85 4.16 -10.57
C VAL A 231 -14.17 3.81 -9.11
N GLU A 232 -14.38 4.80 -8.25
CA GLU A 232 -14.80 4.54 -6.87
C GLU A 232 -16.11 3.76 -6.84
N LYS A 233 -17.14 4.26 -7.52
CA LYS A 233 -18.49 3.67 -7.49
C LYS A 233 -18.52 2.25 -8.05
N THR A 234 -17.78 2.01 -9.13
CA THR A 234 -17.71 0.69 -9.76
C THR A 234 -16.96 -0.34 -8.91
N VAL A 235 -15.88 0.08 -8.25
CA VAL A 235 -15.08 -0.81 -7.39
C VAL A 235 -15.76 -1.02 -6.04
N SER A 236 -16.36 0.02 -5.44
CA SER A 236 -16.99 -0.05 -4.12
C SER A 236 -18.29 -0.85 -4.09
N THR A 237 -18.97 -0.98 -5.24
CA THR A 237 -20.18 -1.82 -5.39
C THR A 237 -19.87 -3.32 -5.54
N SER A 238 -18.59 -3.73 -5.55
CA SER A 238 -18.23 -5.14 -5.60
C SER A 238 -18.32 -5.79 -4.21
N GLU A 239 -18.99 -6.93 -4.10
CA GLU A 239 -19.08 -7.73 -2.87
C GLU A 239 -17.75 -8.41 -2.51
N ARG A 240 -16.83 -8.54 -3.47
CA ARG A 240 -15.51 -9.15 -3.29
C ARG A 240 -14.38 -8.18 -3.60
N GLN A 241 -13.24 -8.40 -2.96
CA GLN A 241 -12.01 -7.71 -3.33
C GLN A 241 -11.57 -8.15 -4.73
N MET A 242 -11.36 -7.18 -5.62
CA MET A 242 -11.01 -7.40 -7.01
C MET A 242 -9.54 -7.09 -7.26
N GLY A 243 -8.89 -7.90 -8.08
CA GLY A 243 -7.57 -7.59 -8.61
C GLY A 243 -7.61 -6.38 -9.56
N VAL A 244 -6.45 -5.80 -9.87
CA VAL A 244 -6.37 -4.57 -10.70
C VAL A 244 -6.93 -4.75 -12.12
N GLY A 245 -6.74 -5.92 -12.73
CA GLY A 245 -7.28 -6.20 -14.07
C GLY A 245 -8.76 -6.51 -14.08
N GLU A 246 -9.27 -7.11 -13.01
CA GLU A 246 -10.70 -7.33 -12.83
C GLU A 246 -11.42 -6.00 -12.57
N SER A 247 -10.82 -5.15 -11.73
CA SER A 247 -11.32 -3.80 -11.42
C SER A 247 -11.38 -2.93 -12.67
N LEU A 248 -10.30 -2.89 -13.47
CA LEU A 248 -10.29 -2.18 -14.75
C LEU A 248 -11.38 -2.70 -15.70
N ARG A 249 -11.55 -4.03 -15.79
CA ARG A 249 -12.59 -4.63 -16.64
C ARG A 249 -13.98 -4.21 -16.19
N ARG A 250 -14.25 -4.19 -14.88
CA ARG A 250 -15.55 -3.77 -14.33
C ARG A 250 -15.86 -2.30 -14.58
N VAL A 251 -14.84 -1.43 -14.56
CA VAL A 251 -15.00 -0.03 -14.98
C VAL A 251 -15.44 0.02 -16.46
N LEU A 252 -14.78 -0.73 -17.34
CA LEU A 252 -15.17 -0.81 -18.76
C LEU A 252 -16.58 -1.39 -18.94
N GLU A 253 -16.97 -2.41 -18.15
CA GLU A 253 -18.33 -2.99 -18.16
C GLU A 253 -19.39 -1.96 -17.76
N CYS A 254 -19.13 -1.17 -16.71
CA CYS A 254 -20.06 -0.14 -16.26
C CYS A 254 -20.23 0.99 -17.27
N ILE A 255 -19.17 1.41 -17.95
CA ILE A 255 -19.30 2.40 -19.03
C ILE A 255 -20.02 1.77 -20.22
N ALA A 256 -19.62 0.56 -20.63
CA ALA A 256 -20.19 -0.15 -21.77
C ALA A 256 -21.69 -0.48 -21.60
N SER A 257 -22.17 -0.61 -20.36
CA SER A 257 -23.59 -0.82 -20.07
C SER A 257 -24.45 0.43 -20.29
N GLY A 258 -23.86 1.56 -20.67
CA GLY A 258 -24.57 2.80 -20.96
C GLY A 258 -24.80 3.68 -19.72
N THR A 259 -24.01 3.52 -18.66
CA THR A 259 -24.15 4.35 -17.43
C THR A 259 -23.98 5.85 -17.71
N LEU A 260 -23.24 6.21 -18.77
CA LEU A 260 -23.00 7.60 -19.16
C LEU A 260 -24.06 8.16 -20.11
N LEU A 261 -24.98 7.36 -20.66
CA LEU A 261 -25.98 7.83 -21.63
C LEU A 261 -27.02 8.76 -20.96
N GLU A 262 -27.78 9.53 -21.76
CA GLU A 262 -28.77 10.50 -21.25
C GLU A 262 -29.83 9.86 -20.35
N ASP A 263 -30.30 8.66 -20.71
CA ASP A 263 -31.26 7.88 -19.91
C ASP A 263 -30.58 7.05 -18.79
N GLY A 264 -29.27 7.22 -18.61
CA GLY A 264 -28.48 6.53 -17.61
C GLY A 264 -28.80 7.03 -16.18
N PRO A 265 -28.48 6.24 -15.15
CA PRO A 265 -28.71 6.63 -13.76
C PRO A 265 -27.85 7.82 -13.30
N GLY A 266 -26.85 8.24 -14.08
CA GLY A 266 -25.89 9.28 -13.72
C GLY A 266 -25.01 8.90 -12.53
N ILE A 267 -24.13 9.82 -12.11
CA ILE A 267 -23.33 9.66 -10.88
C ILE A 267 -23.48 10.91 -10.04
N LYS A 268 -24.22 10.80 -8.94
CA LYS A 268 -24.36 11.89 -7.98
C LYS A 268 -22.99 12.30 -7.42
N ASP A 269 -22.71 13.60 -7.44
CA ASP A 269 -21.54 14.17 -6.79
C ASP A 269 -21.70 14.14 -5.25
N PRO A 270 -20.85 13.41 -4.51
CA PRO A 270 -20.90 13.33 -3.05
C PRO A 270 -20.32 14.58 -2.35
N CYS A 271 -19.64 15.46 -3.09
CA CYS A 271 -19.01 16.67 -2.58
C CYS A 271 -19.90 17.92 -2.75
N GLU A 272 -21.02 17.81 -3.47
CA GLU A 272 -22.04 18.85 -3.54
C GLU A 272 -23.28 18.53 -2.70
N ARG A 273 -23.91 19.59 -2.20
CA ARG A 273 -25.12 19.46 -1.36
C ARG A 273 -26.34 19.16 -2.22
N ASP A 274 -26.46 19.90 -3.32
CA ASP A 274 -27.51 19.71 -4.32
C ASP A 274 -27.30 18.40 -5.08
N VAL A 275 -28.37 17.87 -5.66
CA VAL A 275 -28.30 16.65 -6.48
C VAL A 275 -27.72 17.02 -7.84
N VAL A 276 -26.40 17.16 -7.88
CA VAL A 276 -25.62 17.46 -9.09
C VAL A 276 -25.10 16.14 -9.67
N ASP A 277 -25.30 15.96 -10.98
CA ASP A 277 -24.64 14.87 -11.72
C ASP A 277 -23.17 15.25 -11.95
N GLY A 278 -22.26 14.45 -11.40
CA GLY A 278 -20.82 14.59 -11.57
C GLY A 278 -20.36 14.34 -13.01
N LEU A 279 -21.25 13.84 -13.88
CA LEU A 279 -21.02 13.64 -15.31
C LEU A 279 -21.56 14.79 -16.19
N SER A 280 -22.19 15.81 -15.60
CA SER A 280 -22.82 16.93 -16.32
C SER A 280 -21.89 17.68 -17.31
N VAL A 281 -20.57 17.58 -17.13
CA VAL A 281 -19.56 18.14 -18.04
C VAL A 281 -19.58 17.49 -19.42
N LEU A 282 -20.10 16.26 -19.54
CA LEU A 282 -20.11 15.49 -20.78
C LEU A 282 -21.31 15.84 -21.66
N THR A 283 -21.02 16.18 -22.92
CA THR A 283 -22.06 16.32 -23.96
C THR A 283 -22.65 14.96 -24.35
N PRO A 284 -23.87 14.93 -24.91
CA PRO A 284 -24.50 13.67 -25.35
C PRO A 284 -23.66 12.90 -26.36
N GLN A 285 -23.03 13.61 -27.30
CA GLN A 285 -22.12 13.03 -28.28
C GLN A 285 -20.89 12.38 -27.62
N GLN A 286 -20.26 13.08 -26.67
CA GLN A 286 -19.11 12.52 -25.93
C GLN A 286 -19.52 11.28 -25.13
N ARG A 287 -20.71 11.28 -24.53
CA ARG A 287 -21.26 10.13 -23.79
C ARG A 287 -21.40 8.90 -24.68
N GLU A 288 -21.92 9.06 -25.90
CA GLU A 288 -22.05 7.99 -26.88
C GLU A 288 -20.68 7.46 -27.32
N GLU A 289 -19.76 8.35 -27.72
CA GLU A 289 -18.43 7.96 -28.21
C GLU A 289 -17.60 7.23 -27.15
N ILE A 290 -17.68 7.67 -25.89
CA ILE A 290 -17.02 7.00 -24.76
C ILE A 290 -17.65 5.62 -24.52
N THR A 291 -18.98 5.52 -24.60
CA THR A 291 -19.72 4.27 -24.42
C THR A 291 -19.36 3.26 -25.50
N GLU A 292 -19.36 3.67 -26.77
CA GLU A 292 -18.93 2.85 -27.90
C GLU A 292 -17.48 2.38 -27.74
N SER A 293 -16.57 3.30 -27.37
CA SER A 293 -15.16 3.00 -27.15
C SER A 293 -14.98 1.97 -26.02
N ALA A 294 -15.74 2.12 -24.92
CA ALA A 294 -15.72 1.17 -23.81
C ALA A 294 -16.25 -0.21 -24.20
N GLN A 295 -17.32 -0.28 -24.99
CA GLN A 295 -17.86 -1.55 -25.52
C GLN A 295 -16.84 -2.27 -26.41
N CYS A 296 -16.08 -1.53 -27.23
CA CYS A 296 -14.98 -2.08 -28.02
C CYS A 296 -13.84 -2.58 -27.13
N ALA A 297 -13.39 -1.75 -26.18
CA ALA A 297 -12.33 -2.10 -25.24
C ALA A 297 -12.67 -3.34 -24.39
N LEU A 298 -13.92 -3.45 -23.93
CA LEU A 298 -14.40 -4.59 -23.16
C LEU A 298 -14.32 -5.90 -23.96
N ARG A 299 -14.74 -5.89 -25.23
CA ARG A 299 -14.62 -7.05 -26.13
C ARG A 299 -13.15 -7.43 -26.33
N LEU A 300 -12.26 -6.48 -26.56
CA LEU A 300 -10.81 -6.74 -26.62
C LEU A 300 -10.29 -7.38 -25.32
N CYS A 301 -10.73 -6.89 -24.16
CA CYS A 301 -10.38 -7.46 -22.86
C CYS A 301 -10.90 -8.88 -22.65
N ALA A 302 -12.09 -9.21 -23.19
CA ALA A 302 -12.66 -10.55 -23.13
C ALA A 302 -11.88 -11.55 -24.00
N PHE A 303 -11.43 -11.13 -25.19
CA PHE A 303 -10.64 -11.95 -26.11
C PHE A 303 -9.13 -11.92 -25.87
N GLY A 304 -8.68 -11.56 -24.66
CA GLY A 304 -7.26 -11.60 -24.27
C GLY A 304 -6.39 -10.51 -24.91
N GLN A 305 -6.99 -9.50 -25.53
CA GLN A 305 -6.31 -8.40 -26.24
C GLN A 305 -6.26 -7.10 -25.42
N MET A 306 -6.29 -7.21 -24.08
CA MET A 306 -6.19 -6.06 -23.16
C MET A 306 -4.95 -5.20 -23.40
N HIS A 307 -3.85 -5.78 -23.90
CA HIS A 307 -2.64 -5.05 -24.27
C HIS A 307 -2.89 -3.97 -25.34
N LYS A 308 -3.82 -4.18 -26.28
CA LYS A 308 -4.19 -3.18 -27.29
C LYS A 308 -4.88 -1.98 -26.67
N VAL A 309 -5.80 -2.23 -25.72
CA VAL A 309 -6.50 -1.17 -24.96
C VAL A 309 -5.49 -0.32 -24.17
N LEU A 310 -4.51 -0.99 -23.57
CA LEU A 310 -3.45 -0.36 -22.77
C LEU A 310 -2.29 0.23 -23.60
N GLY A 311 -2.34 0.16 -24.94
CA GLY A 311 -1.24 0.66 -25.79
C GLY A 311 0.07 -0.13 -25.68
N LEU A 312 0.05 -1.32 -25.06
CA LEU A 312 1.23 -2.17 -24.91
C LEU A 312 1.51 -2.92 -26.22
N ASN A 313 2.62 -2.57 -26.87
CA ASN A 313 3.15 -3.33 -28.01
C ASN A 313 3.78 -4.64 -27.52
N LEU A 314 2.96 -5.68 -27.35
CA LEU A 314 3.48 -7.01 -27.08
C LEU A 314 4.22 -7.53 -28.32
N LYS A 315 5.54 -7.74 -28.22
CA LYS A 315 6.24 -8.62 -29.16
C LYS A 315 5.52 -9.97 -29.13
N PRO A 316 5.14 -10.56 -30.29
CA PRO A 316 4.34 -11.77 -30.31
C PRO A 316 5.04 -12.86 -29.51
N ILE A 317 4.39 -13.33 -28.45
CA ILE A 317 4.81 -14.52 -27.72
C ILE A 317 4.76 -15.64 -28.77
N LYS A 318 5.94 -16.12 -29.20
CA LYS A 318 6.05 -17.27 -30.12
C LYS A 318 5.09 -18.34 -29.61
N ALA A 319 4.08 -18.66 -30.42
CA ALA A 319 3.07 -19.63 -30.05
C ALA A 319 3.78 -20.90 -29.57
N ARG A 320 3.52 -21.28 -28.32
CA ARG A 320 3.99 -22.54 -27.78
C ARG A 320 3.32 -23.62 -28.63
N LYS A 321 4.08 -24.22 -29.56
CA LYS A 321 3.60 -25.33 -30.39
C LYS A 321 2.88 -26.33 -29.47
N PRO A 322 1.62 -26.71 -29.75
CA PRO A 322 0.98 -27.77 -29.01
C PRO A 322 1.87 -29.01 -29.15
N ALA A 323 2.13 -29.67 -28.02
CA ALA A 323 2.92 -30.89 -28.01
C ALA A 323 2.21 -31.90 -28.90
N ALA A 324 2.84 -32.27 -30.02
CA ALA A 324 2.32 -33.26 -30.94
C ALA A 324 2.02 -34.54 -30.16
N ALA A 325 0.75 -34.94 -30.16
CA ALA A 325 0.33 -36.25 -29.74
C ALA A 325 1.03 -37.28 -30.64
N ARG A 326 1.69 -38.25 -30.02
CA ARG A 326 2.25 -39.41 -30.73
C ARG A 326 1.10 -40.30 -31.16
N SER A 327 0.83 -40.37 -32.46
CA SER A 327 0.16 -41.52 -33.07
C SER A 327 1.05 -42.05 -34.18
N ARG A 328 1.54 -43.26 -33.96
CA ARG A 328 2.08 -44.16 -34.99
C ARG A 328 0.89 -44.57 -35.86
N ASP A 329 1.04 -44.46 -37.18
CA ASP A 329 0.82 -45.55 -38.14
C ASP A 329 0.93 -45.00 -39.58
N GLU A 330 1.84 -45.62 -40.36
CA GLU A 330 1.90 -45.63 -41.83
C GLU A 330 1.06 -46.83 -42.33
N PRO A 331 0.68 -46.98 -43.63
CA PRO A 331 1.40 -46.51 -44.82
C PRO A 331 0.55 -46.00 -46.01
N ALA A 332 1.28 -45.61 -47.07
CA ALA A 332 0.97 -45.67 -48.52
C ALA A 332 0.78 -44.34 -49.30
N GLN A 333 1.73 -44.15 -50.23
CA GLN A 333 1.83 -43.21 -51.37
C GLN A 333 0.80 -43.50 -52.50
N PRO A 334 0.64 -42.71 -53.61
CA PRO A 334 1.63 -41.83 -54.28
C PRO A 334 1.14 -40.46 -54.83
N ALA A 335 2.11 -39.67 -55.34
CA ALA A 335 2.01 -38.33 -55.95
C ALA A 335 1.43 -38.33 -57.40
N PRO A 336 1.27 -37.15 -58.06
CA PRO A 336 2.36 -36.69 -58.94
C PRO A 336 2.59 -35.16 -59.11
N ALA A 337 3.87 -34.87 -59.44
CA ALA A 337 4.45 -33.94 -60.43
C ALA A 337 4.31 -32.39 -60.35
N GLY A 338 5.49 -31.73 -60.37
CA GLY A 338 5.70 -30.33 -60.81
C GLY A 338 7.05 -29.73 -60.37
N GLN A 339 8.13 -29.91 -61.16
CA GLN A 339 9.44 -29.19 -61.07
C GLN A 339 9.36 -27.80 -61.79
N PRO A 340 10.43 -26.97 -61.99
CA PRO A 340 11.84 -26.93 -61.52
C PRO A 340 12.26 -25.54 -60.92
N SER A 341 13.36 -25.31 -60.19
CA SER A 341 14.73 -24.97 -60.67
C SER A 341 15.39 -24.06 -59.58
N SER A 342 16.52 -24.46 -58.98
CA SER A 342 17.90 -23.89 -59.08
C SER A 342 18.10 -22.40 -58.75
N ALA A 343 19.17 -21.88 -58.13
CA ALA A 343 20.33 -22.36 -57.40
C ALA A 343 21.19 -21.12 -57.02
N GLY A 344 21.86 -21.14 -55.86
CA GLY A 344 23.09 -20.39 -55.54
C GLY A 344 22.95 -18.90 -55.20
N LYS A 345 23.72 -18.28 -54.29
CA LYS A 345 24.93 -18.63 -53.53
C LYS A 345 25.01 -17.67 -52.33
N ARG A 346 25.46 -18.13 -51.16
CA ARG A 346 26.76 -17.79 -50.55
C ARG A 346 26.88 -18.36 -49.14
N THR A 347 27.86 -19.24 -49.02
CA THR A 347 28.55 -19.70 -47.82
C THR A 347 29.67 -18.69 -47.50
N PHE A 348 29.90 -18.34 -46.23
CA PHE A 348 31.09 -18.74 -45.46
C PHE A 348 31.08 -18.10 -44.06
N THR A 349 31.56 -18.92 -43.14
CA THR A 349 31.77 -18.83 -41.68
C THR A 349 32.68 -17.68 -41.26
N GLU A 350 32.62 -17.18 -40.01
CA GLU A 350 33.43 -17.72 -38.91
C GLU A 350 32.86 -17.37 -37.51
N VAL A 351 32.93 -18.37 -36.64
CA VAL A 351 32.50 -18.42 -35.24
C VAL A 351 33.74 -18.64 -34.39
N GLU A 352 33.88 -17.89 -33.30
CA GLU A 352 34.55 -18.29 -32.05
C GLU A 352 33.65 -17.74 -30.93
N LYS A 353 33.22 -18.45 -29.88
CA LYS A 353 33.60 -19.71 -29.25
C LYS A 353 32.37 -20.28 -28.53
N GLU A 354 32.12 -21.58 -28.70
CA GLU A 354 31.38 -22.41 -27.72
C GLU A 354 32.18 -22.39 -26.39
N GLU A 355 31.68 -22.72 -25.20
CA GLU A 355 31.32 -24.10 -24.85
C GLU A 355 31.11 -24.17 -23.33
N THR A 356 29.88 -24.39 -22.85
CA THR A 356 29.57 -25.31 -21.73
C THR A 356 28.06 -25.38 -21.51
N GLU A 357 27.39 -26.36 -22.12
CA GLU A 357 26.29 -27.11 -21.50
C GLU A 357 25.73 -28.16 -22.48
N LEU A 358 26.58 -29.11 -22.90
CA LEU A 358 26.10 -30.36 -23.48
C LEU A 358 26.82 -31.55 -22.82
N SER A 359 26.31 -32.00 -21.68
CA SER A 359 25.86 -33.40 -21.52
C SER A 359 25.24 -33.62 -20.13
N LEU A 360 23.92 -33.53 -20.04
CA LEU A 360 23.20 -34.03 -18.85
C LEU A 360 22.08 -34.96 -19.29
N ASN A 361 22.13 -36.17 -18.74
CA ASN A 361 21.23 -37.27 -19.06
C ASN A 361 19.80 -37.02 -18.53
N SER A 362 18.83 -37.81 -19.02
CA SER A 362 17.40 -37.62 -18.70
C SER A 362 17.06 -37.72 -17.21
N LYS A 363 17.89 -38.37 -16.39
CA LYS A 363 17.71 -38.45 -14.93
C LYS A 363 18.23 -37.18 -14.24
N GLN A 364 19.39 -36.65 -14.67
CA GLN A 364 19.93 -35.37 -14.19
C GLN A 364 19.03 -34.17 -14.55
N ARG A 365 18.39 -34.15 -15.72
CA ARG A 365 17.40 -33.10 -16.07
C ARG A 365 16.12 -33.15 -15.22
N LYS A 366 15.68 -34.35 -14.78
CA LYS A 366 14.54 -34.49 -13.85
C LYS A 366 14.91 -34.05 -12.45
N TYR A 367 16.12 -34.37 -11.98
CA TYR A 367 16.63 -33.89 -10.70
C TYR A 367 16.80 -32.37 -10.68
N LEU A 368 17.33 -31.76 -11.74
CA LEU A 368 17.47 -30.31 -11.88
C LEU A 368 16.10 -29.59 -11.99
N LYS A 369 15.09 -30.21 -12.62
CA LYS A 369 13.70 -29.72 -12.62
C LYS A 369 12.99 -29.90 -11.27
N PHE A 370 13.35 -30.93 -10.50
CA PHE A 370 12.84 -31.15 -9.15
C PHE A 370 13.47 -30.16 -8.15
N GLN A 371 14.78 -29.90 -8.23
CA GLN A 371 15.48 -28.82 -7.52
C GLN A 371 14.91 -27.44 -7.87
N LYS A 372 14.67 -27.13 -9.17
CA LYS A 372 14.04 -25.87 -9.60
C LYS A 372 12.57 -25.74 -9.20
N ARG A 373 11.87 -26.84 -8.88
CA ARG A 373 10.51 -26.80 -8.28
C ARG A 373 10.55 -26.58 -6.77
N PHE A 374 11.56 -27.09 -6.08
CA PHE A 374 11.72 -26.89 -4.64
C PHE A 374 12.27 -25.48 -4.30
N GLN A 375 13.04 -24.86 -5.19
CA GLN A 375 13.46 -23.46 -5.08
C GLN A 375 12.40 -22.44 -5.54
N ARG A 376 11.28 -22.89 -6.14
CA ARG A 376 10.17 -22.01 -6.54
C ARG A 376 9.13 -21.77 -5.45
N LYS A 377 9.49 -22.09 -4.21
CA LYS A 377 8.73 -21.76 -3.01
C LYS A 377 9.58 -20.91 -2.08
N SER A 378 10.06 -19.78 -2.58
CA SER A 378 10.57 -18.70 -1.73
C SER A 378 10.30 -17.35 -2.40
N PHE A 379 9.78 -16.44 -1.57
CA PHE A 379 9.63 -15.00 -1.83
C PHE A 379 8.61 -14.56 -2.89
N THR A 380 7.34 -14.89 -2.65
CA THR A 380 6.24 -13.98 -3.00
C THR A 380 5.88 -13.16 -1.76
N GLU A 381 5.71 -11.86 -1.93
CA GLU A 381 5.41 -10.88 -0.88
C GLU A 381 4.10 -11.19 -0.14
N ASP A 382 4.16 -12.00 0.92
CA ASP A 382 3.08 -12.09 1.90
C ASP A 382 3.11 -10.85 2.82
N PHE A 383 2.35 -9.80 2.50
CA PHE A 383 2.24 -8.61 3.36
C PHE A 383 1.67 -8.90 4.76
N SER A 384 1.29 -10.14 5.06
CA SER A 384 0.82 -10.61 6.38
C SER A 384 1.94 -10.97 7.39
N MET A 385 3.22 -11.04 6.95
CA MET A 385 4.32 -11.49 7.81
C MET A 385 5.16 -10.33 8.38
N ASN A 386 5.21 -10.24 9.72
CA ASN A 386 6.00 -9.28 10.50
C ASN A 386 7.50 -9.27 10.11
N ALA A 387 8.12 -8.09 10.02
CA ALA A 387 9.52 -7.91 9.63
C ALA A 387 10.50 -8.67 10.52
N VAL A 388 10.24 -8.77 11.84
CA VAL A 388 11.04 -9.55 12.79
C VAL A 388 11.00 -11.03 12.42
N MET A 389 9.82 -11.54 12.07
CA MET A 389 9.65 -12.95 11.69
C MET A 389 10.40 -13.28 10.39
N ARG A 390 10.39 -12.36 9.42
CA ARG A 390 11.15 -12.53 8.18
C ARG A 390 12.65 -12.47 8.39
N LEU A 391 13.14 -11.54 9.21
CA LEU A 391 14.57 -11.46 9.51
C LEU A 391 15.04 -12.72 10.25
N ASN A 392 14.22 -13.25 11.16
CA ASN A 392 14.49 -14.53 11.85
C ASN A 392 14.38 -15.76 10.93
N GLN A 393 13.58 -15.70 9.86
CA GLN A 393 13.58 -16.73 8.81
C GLN A 393 14.86 -16.66 7.97
N TYR A 394 15.38 -15.45 7.73
CA TYR A 394 16.63 -15.24 7.00
C TYR A 394 17.86 -15.68 7.81
N LYS A 395 17.91 -15.36 9.11
CA LYS A 395 18.94 -15.83 10.04
C LYS A 395 18.30 -16.24 11.36
N ARG A 396 18.36 -17.54 11.69
CA ARG A 396 17.87 -18.05 12.97
C ARG A 396 18.81 -17.59 14.10
N GLY A 397 18.23 -17.20 15.24
CA GLY A 397 19.00 -16.81 16.43
C GLY A 397 19.52 -15.37 16.44
N LEU A 398 18.88 -14.44 15.72
CA LEU A 398 19.25 -13.02 15.78
C LEU A 398 18.99 -12.43 17.17
N GLU A 399 20.04 -11.83 17.74
CA GLU A 399 19.97 -11.14 19.02
C GLU A 399 19.66 -9.65 18.80
N TYR A 400 18.62 -9.17 19.50
CA TYR A 400 18.23 -7.77 19.47
C TYR A 400 18.57 -7.15 20.82
N ARG A 401 19.41 -6.13 20.82
CA ARG A 401 19.89 -5.46 22.03
C ARG A 401 19.23 -4.09 22.17
N LEU A 402 18.82 -3.74 23.39
CA LEU A 402 18.35 -2.39 23.72
C LEU A 402 19.57 -1.55 24.10
N THR A 403 19.78 -0.45 23.37
CA THR A 403 20.97 0.40 23.54
C THR A 403 20.66 1.68 24.30
N SER A 404 19.47 2.27 24.10
CA SER A 404 19.06 3.44 24.87
C SER A 404 17.55 3.50 25.09
N GLN A 405 17.17 4.17 26.17
CA GLN A 405 15.80 4.57 26.48
C GLN A 405 15.85 6.06 26.90
N THR A 406 15.25 6.93 26.10
CA THR A 406 15.25 8.39 26.28
C THR A 406 13.82 8.93 26.19
N GLY A 407 13.62 10.22 26.48
CA GLY A 407 12.31 10.87 26.41
C GLY A 407 11.52 10.84 27.74
N PRO A 408 10.47 11.67 27.85
CA PRO A 408 9.64 11.76 29.05
C PRO A 408 8.82 10.48 29.26
N VAL A 409 8.38 10.23 30.50
CA VAL A 409 7.64 8.99 30.86
C VAL A 409 6.38 8.77 30.00
N HIS A 410 5.74 9.86 29.55
CA HIS A 410 4.55 9.81 28.69
C HIS A 410 4.88 9.63 27.20
N GLU A 411 6.14 9.80 26.79
CA GLU A 411 6.61 9.64 25.41
C GLU A 411 8.03 9.04 25.35
N PRO A 412 8.20 7.77 25.78
CA PRO A 412 9.50 7.13 25.82
C PRO A 412 9.95 6.70 24.41
N VAL A 413 11.21 6.97 24.08
CA VAL A 413 11.89 6.54 22.86
C VAL A 413 12.86 5.42 23.19
N PHE A 414 12.68 4.26 22.58
CA PHE A 414 13.54 3.10 22.74
C PHE A 414 14.39 2.90 21.50
N THR A 415 15.68 2.67 21.69
CA THR A 415 16.64 2.44 20.60
C THR A 415 17.11 1.00 20.64
N MET A 416 16.83 0.26 19.58
CA MET A 416 17.20 -1.15 19.45
C MET A 416 18.29 -1.30 18.40
N VAL A 417 19.12 -2.33 18.57
CA VAL A 417 20.19 -2.69 17.65
C VAL A 417 20.12 -4.19 17.33
N VAL A 418 20.43 -4.58 16.09
CA VAL A 418 20.58 -5.97 15.64
C VAL A 418 21.80 -6.12 14.74
N ASP A 419 22.55 -7.20 14.92
CA ASP A 419 23.70 -7.54 14.07
C ASP A 419 23.32 -8.61 13.04
N VAL A 420 23.33 -8.25 11.76
CA VAL A 420 23.06 -9.16 10.65
C VAL A 420 24.26 -9.18 9.70
N ASN A 421 24.88 -10.34 9.53
CA ASN A 421 26.02 -10.56 8.63
C ASN A 421 27.19 -9.57 8.82
N GLY A 422 27.55 -9.29 10.07
CA GLY A 422 28.65 -8.37 10.41
C GLY A 422 28.30 -6.88 10.25
N LYS A 423 27.04 -6.55 9.94
CA LYS A 423 26.52 -5.18 9.93
C LYS A 423 25.56 -4.96 11.09
N THR A 424 25.81 -3.90 11.84
CA THR A 424 24.98 -3.46 12.96
C THR A 424 23.92 -2.48 12.48
N TYR A 425 22.66 -2.76 12.77
CA TYR A 425 21.52 -1.93 12.37
C TYR A 425 20.82 -1.37 13.60
N GLU A 426 20.61 -0.06 13.61
CA GLU A 426 20.01 0.68 14.72
C GLU A 426 18.75 1.42 14.27
N ALA A 427 17.69 1.35 15.09
CA ALA A 427 16.47 2.11 14.89
C ALA A 427 15.72 2.36 16.21
N THR A 428 14.96 3.44 16.24
CA THR A 428 14.18 3.90 17.38
C THR A 428 12.70 3.57 17.24
N GLY A 429 11.98 3.58 18.36
CA GLY A 429 10.51 3.48 18.35
C GLY A 429 9.88 3.82 19.71
N PRO A 430 8.57 4.11 19.75
CA PRO A 430 7.85 4.53 20.96
C PRO A 430 7.66 3.39 21.99
N SER A 431 8.04 2.16 21.63
CA SER A 431 8.05 1.01 22.53
C SER A 431 9.18 0.06 22.14
N LYS A 432 9.65 -0.78 23.08
CA LYS A 432 10.65 -1.83 22.79
C LYS A 432 10.22 -2.72 21.61
N LYS A 433 8.91 -2.99 21.47
CA LYS A 433 8.34 -3.79 20.38
C LYS A 433 8.38 -3.04 19.04
N ALA A 434 8.04 -1.75 19.03
CA ALA A 434 8.10 -0.92 17.83
C ALA A 434 9.54 -0.70 17.37
N ALA A 435 10.45 -0.40 18.30
CA ALA A 435 11.88 -0.26 18.01
C ALA A 435 12.45 -1.55 17.41
N LYS A 436 12.12 -2.72 17.98
CA LYS A 436 12.54 -4.03 17.44
C LYS A 436 12.00 -4.30 16.03
N LEU A 437 10.76 -3.90 15.75
CA LEU A 437 10.15 -4.01 14.42
C LEU A 437 10.82 -3.07 13.41
N ASN A 438 11.10 -1.83 13.80
CA ASN A 438 11.72 -0.81 12.97
C ASN A 438 13.15 -1.21 12.59
N VAL A 439 13.93 -1.69 13.57
CA VAL A 439 15.27 -2.24 13.35
C VAL A 439 15.24 -3.40 12.36
N ALA A 440 14.31 -4.34 12.54
CA ALA A 440 14.19 -5.49 11.63
C ALA A 440 13.79 -5.06 10.21
N THR A 441 12.96 -4.01 10.08
CA THR A 441 12.55 -3.44 8.80
C THR A 441 13.72 -2.76 8.10
N LYS A 442 14.51 -1.96 8.84
CA LYS A 442 15.71 -1.29 8.34
C LYS A 442 16.78 -2.30 7.91
N ALA A 443 17.08 -3.30 8.73
CA ALA A 443 18.00 -4.37 8.38
C ALA A 443 17.57 -5.10 7.10
N ARG A 444 16.27 -5.44 6.99
CA ARG A 444 15.71 -6.10 5.79
C ARG A 444 15.85 -5.24 4.53
N LEU A 445 15.52 -3.95 4.63
CA LEU A 445 15.55 -3.04 3.50
C LEU A 445 16.98 -2.88 2.97
N VAL A 446 17.96 -2.72 3.85
CA VAL A 446 19.38 -2.64 3.46
C VAL A 446 19.90 -3.97 2.89
N LEU A 447 19.40 -5.10 3.38
CA LEU A 447 19.71 -6.42 2.80
C LEU A 447 19.14 -6.60 1.38
N LEU A 448 18.02 -5.95 1.04
CA LEU A 448 17.42 -5.97 -0.29
C LEU A 448 18.14 -5.04 -1.27
N ASP A 449 18.65 -3.90 -0.79
CA ASP A 449 19.29 -2.85 -1.60
C ASP A 449 20.70 -3.23 -2.09
N LEU A 450 21.41 -4.12 -1.38
CA LEU A 450 22.79 -4.51 -1.67
C LEU A 450 22.97 -5.59 -2.76
N GLY A 451 21.92 -5.96 -3.48
CA GLY A 451 22.04 -6.60 -4.81
C GLY A 451 22.98 -7.82 -4.94
N LEU A 452 23.00 -8.77 -3.99
CA LEU A 452 23.69 -10.06 -4.17
C LEU A 452 22.72 -11.27 -4.27
N PRO A 453 22.99 -12.21 -5.19
CA PRO A 453 22.21 -13.43 -5.37
C PRO A 453 22.44 -14.39 -4.21
N THR A 454 21.36 -14.83 -3.55
CA THR A 454 21.42 -15.86 -2.51
C THR A 454 21.67 -17.25 -3.12
N GLY A 455 22.92 -17.52 -3.45
CA GLY A 455 23.51 -18.85 -3.51
C GLY A 455 24.11 -19.18 -2.14
N SER A 456 23.82 -20.38 -1.64
CA SER A 456 24.36 -20.91 -0.39
C SER A 456 25.90 -20.95 -0.40
N GLU A 457 26.55 -20.34 0.59
CA GLU A 457 27.92 -20.72 0.91
C GLU A 457 27.90 -22.00 1.75
N THR A 458 28.43 -23.04 1.14
CA THR A 458 28.78 -24.31 1.76
C THR A 458 29.97 -24.12 2.69
N LYS A 459 29.81 -24.61 3.92
CA LYS A 459 30.85 -24.85 4.93
C LYS A 459 32.04 -25.60 4.30
N SER A 460 33.21 -24.97 4.31
CA SER A 460 34.50 -25.63 4.08
C SER A 460 35.11 -25.96 5.44
N GLU A 461 35.26 -27.24 5.75
CA GLU A 461 36.03 -27.74 6.88
C GLU A 461 37.50 -27.89 6.51
N SER A 462 38.40 -27.53 7.43
CA SER A 462 39.75 -28.08 7.52
C SER A 462 40.18 -28.19 9.00
N VAL A 463 40.00 -29.40 9.53
CA VAL A 463 40.86 -30.28 10.36
C VAL A 463 41.76 -29.73 11.49
N ALA A 464 41.77 -30.53 12.57
CA ALA A 464 42.67 -30.65 13.75
C ALA A 464 42.29 -29.80 14.98
N GLU A 465 42.28 -30.30 16.22
CA GLU A 465 42.54 -31.62 16.81
C GLU A 465 41.91 -31.62 18.23
N ALA A 466 41.66 -32.81 18.77
CA ALA A 466 41.00 -33.06 20.05
C ALA A 466 41.92 -32.80 21.25
N GLU A 467 41.36 -32.35 22.38
CA GLU A 467 41.63 -32.90 23.71
C GLU A 467 40.42 -32.70 24.64
N SER A 468 40.26 -33.66 25.55
CA SER A 468 39.08 -33.92 26.37
C SER A 468 39.42 -33.94 27.85
N GLN A 469 38.45 -33.50 28.67
CA GLN A 469 38.18 -33.88 30.07
C GLN A 469 39.11 -33.34 31.19
N SER A 470 38.48 -32.67 32.18
CA SER A 470 38.33 -33.24 33.53
C SER A 470 37.38 -32.41 34.40
N ASP A 471 36.54 -33.14 35.14
CA ASP A 471 35.64 -32.72 36.20
C ASP A 471 36.37 -32.11 37.41
N ASP A 472 35.64 -31.33 38.20
CA ASP A 472 35.70 -31.50 39.65
C ASP A 472 34.29 -31.43 40.27
N SER A 473 34.02 -32.38 41.14
CA SER A 473 32.77 -32.64 41.84
C SER A 473 33.04 -32.58 43.33
N THR A 474 32.13 -32.06 44.14
CA THR A 474 32.03 -32.53 45.53
C THR A 474 30.60 -32.43 46.06
N ILE A 475 30.06 -33.59 46.44
CA ILE A 475 28.90 -33.79 47.32
C ILE A 475 29.49 -34.33 48.65
N PRO A 476 28.80 -34.21 49.79
CA PRO A 476 28.21 -35.46 50.30
C PRO A 476 26.79 -35.29 50.87
N ALA A 477 26.04 -36.37 50.79
CA ALA A 477 24.67 -36.53 51.27
C ALA A 477 24.62 -37.02 52.73
N SER A 478 23.52 -36.71 53.44
CA SER A 478 23.03 -37.54 54.55
C SER A 478 21.52 -37.34 54.85
N THR A 479 20.78 -38.45 54.69
CA THR A 479 19.74 -39.05 55.57
C THR A 479 18.50 -38.29 56.11
N THR A 480 17.36 -38.98 55.92
CA THR A 480 16.18 -39.23 56.81
C THR A 480 15.06 -38.19 56.99
N SER A 481 13.91 -38.55 56.39
CA SER A 481 12.53 -38.67 56.92
C SER A 481 11.91 -37.66 57.90
N GLU A 482 10.77 -37.15 57.41
CA GLU A 482 9.48 -36.92 58.10
C GLU A 482 9.22 -35.61 58.88
N ASN A 483 8.25 -34.87 58.32
CA ASN A 483 7.24 -34.05 58.99
C ASN A 483 7.66 -32.72 59.62
N VAL A 484 7.82 -31.70 58.78
CA VAL A 484 7.10 -30.43 58.99
C VAL A 484 6.35 -30.06 57.71
N ARG A 485 5.13 -30.58 57.66
CA ARG A 485 4.01 -30.08 56.85
C ARG A 485 3.74 -28.63 57.30
N SER A 486 3.39 -27.77 56.35
CA SER A 486 3.03 -26.35 56.52
C SER A 486 4.18 -25.37 56.31
N LEU A 487 4.44 -25.01 55.04
CA LEU A 487 4.75 -23.63 54.57
C LEU A 487 5.17 -23.55 53.09
N ALA A 488 5.08 -24.61 52.29
CA ALA A 488 5.37 -24.57 50.85
C ALA A 488 4.13 -24.74 49.94
N PHE A 489 2.95 -24.28 50.39
CA PHE A 489 1.75 -24.21 49.56
C PHE A 489 1.48 -22.77 49.12
N GLN A 490 2.43 -22.13 48.45
CA GLN A 490 2.19 -20.87 47.71
C GLN A 490 3.40 -20.40 46.87
N ALA A 491 4.07 -21.30 46.12
CA ALA A 491 5.05 -20.86 45.11
C ALA A 491 5.44 -21.99 44.12
N ILE A 492 4.48 -22.54 43.37
CA ILE A 492 4.80 -23.26 42.12
C ILE A 492 3.80 -22.82 41.06
N THR A 493 3.99 -21.61 40.56
CA THR A 493 3.46 -21.20 39.26
C THR A 493 4.62 -20.59 38.50
N SER A 494 4.80 -21.05 37.26
CA SER A 494 5.76 -20.58 36.24
C SER A 494 7.13 -21.29 36.14
N SER A 495 7.13 -22.60 35.88
CA SER A 495 8.10 -23.26 34.99
C SER A 495 7.71 -24.73 34.72
N GLN A 496 6.87 -25.00 33.72
CA GLN A 496 6.66 -26.37 33.23
C GLN A 496 6.89 -26.46 31.72
N GLY A 497 7.78 -27.38 31.33
CA GLY A 497 7.99 -27.79 29.95
C GLY A 497 6.75 -28.53 29.39
N PRO A 498 6.76 -28.89 28.09
CA PRO A 498 5.63 -29.55 27.45
C PRO A 498 5.33 -30.90 28.11
N ILE A 499 4.04 -31.18 28.37
CA ILE A 499 3.56 -32.48 28.86
C ILE A 499 3.79 -33.54 27.78
N LEU A 500 4.53 -34.60 28.13
CA LEU A 500 4.86 -35.72 27.25
C LEU A 500 4.33 -37.03 27.85
N THR A 501 3.99 -37.97 26.97
CA THR A 501 3.66 -39.35 27.35
C THR A 501 4.91 -40.15 27.71
N LYS A 502 4.74 -41.35 28.26
CA LYS A 502 5.80 -42.36 28.46
C LYS A 502 6.62 -42.68 27.19
N ASN A 503 6.05 -42.41 26.00
CA ASN A 503 6.70 -42.57 24.70
C ASN A 503 7.42 -41.29 24.21
N GLY A 504 7.53 -40.25 25.06
CA GLY A 504 8.18 -38.98 24.73
C GLY A 504 7.43 -38.13 23.70
N LYS A 505 6.19 -38.49 23.37
CA LYS A 505 5.34 -37.77 22.40
C LYS A 505 4.32 -36.88 23.13
N ASN A 506 3.75 -35.91 22.42
CA ASN A 506 2.64 -35.14 22.95
C ASN A 506 1.39 -36.04 23.08
N PRO A 507 0.71 -36.08 24.26
CA PRO A 507 -0.47 -36.92 24.49
C PRO A 507 -1.58 -36.77 23.44
N VAL A 508 -1.83 -35.56 22.96
CA VAL A 508 -2.87 -35.31 21.94
C VAL A 508 -2.49 -35.95 20.60
N MET A 509 -1.20 -35.93 20.26
CA MET A 509 -0.68 -36.49 19.01
C MET A 509 -0.74 -38.02 19.06
N GLU A 510 -0.32 -38.62 20.17
CA GLU A 510 -0.35 -40.07 20.34
C GLU A 510 -1.77 -40.63 20.38
N LEU A 511 -2.71 -39.93 21.03
CA LEU A 511 -4.12 -40.33 21.01
C LEU A 511 -4.72 -40.24 19.60
N ASN A 512 -4.35 -39.21 18.82
CA ASN A 512 -4.80 -39.07 17.44
C ASN A 512 -4.17 -40.11 16.48
N GLU A 513 -2.98 -40.63 16.80
CA GLU A 513 -2.38 -41.77 16.10
C GLU A 513 -3.18 -43.07 16.34
N LYS A 514 -3.71 -43.27 17.56
CA LYS A 514 -4.54 -44.42 17.91
C LYS A 514 -5.96 -44.33 17.34
N ARG A 515 -6.58 -43.15 17.42
CA ARG A 515 -7.93 -42.86 16.92
C ARG A 515 -7.93 -41.52 16.20
N ARG A 516 -8.12 -41.53 14.89
CA ARG A 516 -8.16 -40.30 14.09
C ARG A 516 -9.48 -39.55 14.31
N SER A 517 -9.42 -38.23 14.22
CA SER A 517 -10.59 -37.32 14.18
C SER A 517 -11.35 -37.17 15.50
N LEU A 518 -10.65 -37.26 16.65
CA LEU A 518 -11.23 -37.01 17.96
C LEU A 518 -11.54 -35.51 18.17
N LYS A 519 -12.72 -35.21 18.73
CA LYS A 519 -13.14 -33.86 19.08
C LYS A 519 -12.95 -33.60 20.57
N TYR A 520 -12.42 -32.42 20.88
CA TYR A 520 -12.24 -31.95 22.27
C TYR A 520 -13.18 -30.79 22.53
N GLU A 521 -14.01 -30.91 23.55
CA GLU A 521 -15.01 -29.92 23.95
C GLU A 521 -14.62 -29.26 25.28
N LEU A 522 -14.86 -27.96 25.41
CA LEU A 522 -14.61 -27.25 26.65
C LEU A 522 -15.80 -27.49 27.58
N SER A 523 -15.58 -28.23 28.67
CA SER A 523 -16.62 -28.55 29.65
C SER A 523 -16.85 -27.37 30.59
N GLU A 524 -15.77 -26.78 31.13
CA GLU A 524 -15.86 -25.70 32.13
C GLU A 524 -14.66 -24.74 32.00
N GLU A 525 -14.91 -23.45 32.23
CA GLU A 525 -13.90 -22.40 32.34
C GLU A 525 -14.16 -21.63 33.64
N THR A 526 -13.26 -21.77 34.61
CA THR A 526 -13.42 -21.22 35.97
C THR A 526 -12.15 -20.47 36.37
N GLY A 527 -12.29 -19.29 36.99
CA GLY A 527 -11.16 -18.53 37.54
C GLY A 527 -11.07 -17.08 37.05
N GLY A 528 -10.40 -16.23 37.82
CA GLY A 528 -10.15 -14.82 37.48
C GLY A 528 -9.11 -14.66 36.37
N SER A 529 -8.95 -13.44 35.83
CA SER A 529 -8.04 -13.18 34.68
C SER A 529 -6.58 -13.62 34.89
N HIS A 530 -6.11 -13.76 36.13
CA HIS A 530 -4.74 -14.17 36.47
C HIS A 530 -4.62 -15.65 36.88
N GLU A 531 -5.72 -16.40 36.99
CA GLU A 531 -5.72 -17.82 37.39
C GLU A 531 -6.85 -18.58 36.71
N LYS A 532 -6.88 -18.54 35.37
CA LYS A 532 -7.88 -19.24 34.59
C LYS A 532 -7.60 -20.74 34.58
N CYS A 533 -8.63 -21.51 34.89
CA CYS A 533 -8.62 -22.97 34.83
C CYS A 533 -9.62 -23.44 33.77
N PHE A 534 -9.14 -24.31 32.87
CA PHE A 534 -9.94 -24.88 31.80
C PHE A 534 -10.07 -26.38 32.02
N ILE A 535 -11.28 -26.90 31.82
CA ILE A 535 -11.57 -28.33 31.81
C ILE A 535 -11.99 -28.73 30.40
N MET A 536 -11.18 -29.56 29.77
CA MET A 536 -11.43 -30.08 28.42
C MET A 536 -11.89 -31.53 28.50
N GLU A 537 -12.91 -31.89 27.73
CA GLU A 537 -13.45 -33.24 27.58
C GLU A 537 -13.13 -33.81 26.19
N VAL A 538 -12.78 -35.09 26.12
CA VAL A 538 -12.66 -35.85 24.86
C VAL A 538 -13.43 -37.16 24.99
N GLU A 539 -14.21 -37.49 23.97
CA GLU A 539 -14.91 -38.77 23.88
C GLU A 539 -14.14 -39.73 22.98
N VAL A 540 -13.77 -40.89 23.52
CA VAL A 540 -13.04 -41.94 22.80
C VAL A 540 -13.74 -43.27 23.08
N ASP A 541 -14.16 -43.96 22.02
CA ASP A 541 -14.83 -45.28 22.09
C ASP A 541 -16.05 -45.32 23.05
N GLY A 542 -16.84 -44.23 23.06
CA GLY A 542 -18.03 -44.09 23.91
C GLY A 542 -17.75 -43.75 25.38
N GLN A 543 -16.48 -43.49 25.75
CA GLN A 543 -16.07 -43.05 27.08
C GLN A 543 -15.57 -41.61 27.04
N LYS A 544 -15.99 -40.80 28.03
CA LYS A 544 -15.62 -39.39 28.16
C LYS A 544 -14.47 -39.23 29.16
N PHE A 545 -13.46 -38.47 28.77
CA PHE A 545 -12.25 -38.20 29.55
C PHE A 545 -12.06 -36.70 29.72
N LYS A 546 -11.81 -36.25 30.95
CA LYS A 546 -11.63 -34.83 31.28
C LYS A 546 -10.21 -34.54 31.72
N GLY A 547 -9.69 -33.37 31.33
CA GLY A 547 -8.39 -32.85 31.72
C GLY A 547 -8.46 -31.40 32.15
N ARG A 548 -7.81 -31.08 33.27
CA ARG A 548 -7.75 -29.74 33.86
C ARG A 548 -6.40 -29.09 33.56
N GLY A 549 -6.37 -27.81 33.21
CA GLY A 549 -5.12 -27.08 33.00
C GLY A 549 -5.27 -25.56 33.10
N SER A 550 -4.15 -24.88 33.29
CA SER A 550 -4.08 -23.41 33.33
C SER A 550 -4.28 -22.78 31.93
N THR A 551 -4.13 -23.60 30.88
CA THR A 551 -4.43 -23.22 29.49
C THR A 551 -5.30 -24.27 28.80
N LYS A 552 -6.09 -23.87 27.79
CA LYS A 552 -6.88 -24.82 26.97
C LYS A 552 -6.02 -25.90 26.30
N LYS A 553 -4.73 -25.62 26.02
CA LYS A 553 -3.80 -26.60 25.44
C LYS A 553 -3.35 -27.65 26.45
N GLU A 554 -3.03 -27.20 27.66
CA GLU A 554 -2.65 -28.07 28.77
C GLU A 554 -3.81 -28.98 29.21
N ALA A 555 -5.00 -28.40 29.35
CA ALA A 555 -6.22 -29.15 29.65
C ALA A 555 -6.53 -30.24 28.60
N LYS A 556 -6.32 -29.95 27.30
CA LYS A 556 -6.42 -30.95 26.22
C LYS A 556 -5.38 -32.06 26.35
N ALA A 557 -4.13 -31.73 26.69
CA ALA A 557 -3.07 -32.71 26.88
C ALA A 557 -3.38 -33.65 28.05
N TYR A 558 -3.86 -33.13 29.18
CA TYR A 558 -4.29 -33.97 30.31
C TYR A 558 -5.51 -34.84 29.99
N ALA A 559 -6.48 -34.32 29.23
CA ALA A 559 -7.64 -35.11 28.80
C ALA A 559 -7.22 -36.26 27.88
N ALA A 560 -6.29 -35.99 26.96
CA ALA A 560 -5.74 -36.99 26.05
C ALA A 560 -4.90 -38.04 26.77
N LEU A 561 -4.11 -37.62 27.77
CA LEU A 561 -3.29 -38.50 28.60
C LEU A 561 -4.18 -39.46 29.41
N ALA A 562 -5.25 -38.96 30.05
CA ALA A 562 -6.21 -39.78 30.78
C ALA A 562 -6.90 -40.82 29.88
N ALA A 563 -7.23 -40.44 28.63
CA ALA A 563 -7.78 -41.37 27.65
C ALA A 563 -6.76 -42.43 27.20
N LEU A 564 -5.50 -42.03 26.96
CA LEU A 564 -4.42 -42.95 26.60
C LEU A 564 -4.11 -43.96 27.71
N GLU A 565 -4.02 -43.52 28.97
CA GLU A 565 -3.74 -44.41 30.09
C GLU A 565 -4.84 -45.44 30.31
N LYS A 566 -6.11 -45.06 30.15
CA LYS A 566 -7.24 -45.95 30.41
C LYS A 566 -7.57 -46.89 29.24
N LEU A 567 -7.48 -46.40 28.00
CA LEU A 567 -7.88 -47.17 26.82
C LEU A 567 -6.69 -47.87 26.13
N PHE A 568 -5.47 -47.35 26.34
CA PHE A 568 -4.24 -47.86 25.76
C PHE A 568 -3.12 -47.96 26.82
N PRO A 569 -3.35 -48.67 27.95
CA PRO A 569 -2.27 -48.97 28.88
C PRO A 569 -1.12 -49.68 28.14
N SER A 570 0.12 -49.38 28.54
CA SER A 570 1.33 -49.94 27.93
C SER A 570 1.37 -51.45 28.07
#